data_AF-A0A9X2YHQ9-F1
#
_entry.id   AF-A0A9X2YHQ9-F1
#
_cell.length_a   1.000
_cell.length_b   1.000
_cell.length_c   1.000
_cell.angle_alpha   90.00
_cell.angle_beta   90.00
_cell.angle_gamma   90.00
#
_symmetry.space_group_name_H-M   'P 1'
#
loop_
_entity.id
_entity.type
_entity.pdbx_description
1 polymer ?
#
loop_
_entity_poly.entity_id
_entity_poly.type
_entity_poly.pdbx_seq_one_letter_code
_entity_poly.pdbx_strand_id
1 'polypeptide(L)'
;MAALQRYRREPAAAARALFLERIAACFNPRQGLLALGRLLDVITAAGMTEVLDLYAHHLTAAHGLYEVRRVATVRRATTPAVARSVRRLDTGSAAAMAAMLTCQPGDLETTPDGIARVWRQHRGPQAPWVEHFYVVAPSADVADKQRPGFDTMYARASGATPTLIA
;
A
#
# COMPACT_ATOMS: atom_id res chain seq x y z
N MET A 1 15.52 21.52 -5.86
CA MET A 1 16.27 20.28 -5.55
C MET A 1 16.80 19.65 -6.83
N ALA A 2 18.00 19.06 -6.83
CA ALA A 2 18.62 18.42 -7.99
C ALA A 2 17.75 17.30 -8.61
N ALA A 3 17.01 16.54 -7.77
CA ALA A 3 16.09 15.51 -8.22
C ALA A 3 14.95 16.05 -9.12
N LEU A 4 14.41 17.24 -8.82
CA LEU A 4 13.34 17.84 -9.64
C LEU A 4 13.83 18.28 -11.02
N GLN A 5 15.07 18.79 -11.11
CA GLN A 5 15.66 19.12 -12.41
C GLN A 5 15.98 17.88 -13.25
N ARG A 6 16.23 16.73 -12.61
CA ARG A 6 16.28 15.45 -13.31
C ARG A 6 14.89 15.04 -13.78
N TYR A 7 13.86 15.12 -12.94
CA TYR A 7 12.50 14.74 -13.31
C TYR A 7 11.91 15.59 -14.44
N ARG A 8 12.29 16.87 -14.56
CA ARG A 8 11.93 17.68 -15.74
C ARG A 8 12.59 17.20 -17.03
N ARG A 9 13.82 16.69 -16.96
CA ARG A 9 14.55 16.17 -18.13
C ARG A 9 14.12 14.75 -18.49
N GLU A 10 13.60 13.99 -17.52
CA GLU A 10 13.27 12.58 -17.65
C GLU A 10 11.85 12.31 -17.08
N PRO A 11 10.79 12.84 -17.72
CA PRO A 11 9.44 12.80 -17.18
C PRO A 11 8.88 11.38 -17.01
N ALA A 12 9.22 10.46 -17.92
CA ALA A 12 8.83 9.05 -17.81
C ALA A 12 9.43 8.36 -16.57
N ALA A 13 10.69 8.67 -16.22
CA ALA A 13 11.32 8.12 -15.01
C ALA A 13 10.64 8.65 -13.74
N ALA A 14 10.25 9.93 -13.74
CA ALA A 14 9.49 10.53 -12.65
C ALA A 14 8.10 9.89 -12.51
N ALA A 15 7.38 9.67 -13.62
CA ALA A 15 6.09 9.01 -13.63
C ALA A 15 6.17 7.56 -13.11
N ARG A 16 7.20 6.82 -13.51
CA ARG A 16 7.46 5.47 -12.95
C ARG A 16 7.75 5.51 -11.45
N ALA A 17 8.49 6.50 -10.97
CA ALA A 17 8.74 6.67 -9.54
C ALA A 17 7.45 6.96 -8.75
N LEU A 18 6.57 7.83 -9.26
CA LEU A 18 5.24 8.07 -8.69
C LEU A 18 4.40 6.79 -8.64
N PHE A 19 4.39 6.04 -9.73
CA PHE A 19 3.67 4.78 -9.81
C PHE A 19 4.17 3.78 -8.75
N LEU A 20 5.49 3.60 -8.63
CA LEU A 20 6.06 2.70 -7.62
C LEU A 20 5.78 3.18 -6.19
N GLU A 21 5.84 4.47 -5.92
CA GLU A 21 5.46 5.03 -4.61
C GLU A 21 3.99 4.73 -4.30
N ARG A 22 3.08 4.96 -5.24
CA ARG A 22 1.64 4.68 -5.09
C ARG A 22 1.40 3.20 -4.75
N ILE A 23 1.98 2.28 -5.53
CA ILE A 23 1.85 0.83 -5.29
C ILE A 23 2.34 0.49 -3.89
N ALA A 24 3.52 0.99 -3.50
CA ALA A 24 4.08 0.69 -2.20
C ALA A 24 3.22 1.28 -1.06
N ALA A 25 2.63 2.46 -1.27
CA ALA A 25 1.71 3.11 -0.34
C ALA A 25 0.40 2.32 -0.18
N CYS A 26 -0.15 1.71 -1.23
CA CYS A 26 -1.34 0.84 -1.13
C CYS A 26 -1.15 -0.24 -0.04
N PHE A 27 -0.01 -0.93 -0.04
CA PHE A 27 0.28 -2.04 0.89
C PHE A 27 0.97 -1.63 2.20
N ASN A 28 1.44 -0.39 2.32
CA ASN A 28 1.98 0.17 3.54
C ASN A 28 1.66 1.68 3.57
N PRO A 29 0.63 2.12 4.31
CA PRO A 29 0.21 3.53 4.33
C PRO A 29 1.32 4.53 4.67
N ARG A 30 2.34 4.09 5.41
CA ARG A 30 3.49 4.90 5.82
C ARG A 30 4.71 4.80 4.90
N GLN A 31 4.63 4.04 3.82
CA GLN A 31 5.70 3.95 2.83
C GLN A 31 5.69 5.19 1.96
N GLY A 32 6.79 5.93 1.90
CA GLY A 32 7.03 7.02 0.94
C GLY A 32 8.47 6.99 0.44
N LEU A 33 8.74 7.66 -0.68
CA LEU A 33 10.08 7.85 -1.25
C LEU A 33 10.83 9.00 -0.58
N LEU A 34 10.09 9.96 -0.04
CA LEU A 34 10.63 11.12 0.66
C LEU A 34 10.61 10.89 2.17
N ALA A 35 11.55 11.52 2.87
CA ALA A 35 11.57 11.51 4.34
C ALA A 35 10.31 12.20 4.92
N LEU A 36 9.79 13.20 4.21
CA LEU A 36 8.57 13.94 4.54
C LEU A 36 7.74 14.16 3.27
N GLY A 37 6.43 13.96 3.37
CA GLY A 37 5.47 14.15 2.26
C GLY A 37 5.49 13.06 1.18
N ARG A 38 4.71 13.27 0.12
CA ARG A 38 4.66 12.41 -1.08
C ARG A 38 5.42 13.03 -2.23
N LEU A 39 5.98 12.19 -3.12
CA LEU A 39 6.53 12.70 -4.37
C LEU A 39 5.43 13.30 -5.25
N LEU A 40 4.21 12.76 -5.20
CA LEU A 40 3.05 13.29 -5.92
C LEU A 40 2.78 14.76 -5.56
N ASP A 41 2.83 15.13 -4.28
CA ASP A 41 2.61 16.50 -3.82
C ASP A 41 3.66 17.44 -4.40
N VAL A 42 4.93 17.01 -4.37
CA VAL A 42 6.06 17.80 -4.88
C VAL A 42 5.97 18.01 -6.39
N ILE A 43 5.63 16.97 -7.15
CA ILE A 43 5.46 17.04 -8.62
C ILE A 43 4.27 17.93 -8.99
N THR A 44 3.16 17.79 -8.26
CA THR A 44 1.94 18.60 -8.45
C THR A 44 2.21 20.08 -8.19
N ALA A 45 2.83 20.40 -7.04
CA ALA A 45 3.20 21.77 -6.70
C ALA A 45 4.20 22.40 -7.68
N ALA A 46 5.04 21.57 -8.33
CA ALA A 46 5.99 22.02 -9.34
C ALA A 46 5.39 22.18 -10.75
N GLY A 47 4.10 21.89 -10.94
CA GLY A 47 3.39 22.06 -12.21
C GLY A 47 3.90 21.16 -13.34
N MET A 48 4.46 19.98 -13.02
CA MET A 48 5.03 19.08 -14.02
C MET A 48 3.94 18.21 -14.67
N THR A 49 3.09 18.83 -15.49
CA THR A 49 1.91 18.19 -16.09
C THR A 49 2.22 16.93 -16.90
N GLU A 50 3.30 16.94 -17.70
CA GLU A 50 3.71 15.77 -18.48
C GLU A 50 4.00 14.53 -17.61
N VAL A 51 4.60 14.74 -16.42
CA VAL A 51 4.84 13.65 -15.46
C VAL A 51 3.51 13.11 -14.93
N LEU A 52 2.55 13.99 -14.65
CA LEU A 52 1.23 13.62 -14.14
C LEU A 52 0.42 12.84 -15.19
N ASP A 53 0.48 13.24 -16.46
CA ASP A 53 -0.20 12.56 -17.57
C ASP A 53 0.37 11.15 -17.78
N LEU A 54 1.70 11.01 -17.81
CA LEU A 54 2.37 9.70 -17.90
C LEU A 54 2.06 8.82 -16.69
N TYR A 55 2.00 9.41 -15.50
CA TYR A 55 1.60 8.70 -14.29
C TYR A 55 0.14 8.23 -14.35
N ALA A 56 -0.79 9.08 -14.80
CA ALA A 56 -2.19 8.72 -14.98
C ALA A 56 -2.36 7.56 -15.98
N HIS A 57 -1.55 7.53 -17.04
CA HIS A 57 -1.52 6.41 -17.98
C HIS A 57 -1.16 5.07 -17.30
N HIS A 58 -0.21 5.06 -16.37
CA HIS A 58 0.09 3.83 -15.60
C HIS A 58 -1.09 3.35 -14.73
N LEU A 59 -2.03 4.22 -14.38
CA LEU A 59 -3.21 3.88 -13.59
C LEU A 59 -4.39 3.37 -14.43
N THR A 60 -4.29 3.32 -15.76
CA THR A 60 -5.36 2.74 -16.59
C THR A 60 -5.29 1.22 -16.68
N ALA A 61 -4.23 0.61 -16.15
CA ALA A 61 -4.05 -0.84 -16.12
C ALA A 61 -5.13 -1.54 -15.27
N ALA A 62 -5.24 -2.86 -15.42
CA ALA A 62 -6.08 -3.69 -14.55
C ALA A 62 -5.69 -3.49 -13.08
N HIS A 63 -6.71 -3.54 -12.22
CA HIS A 63 -6.57 -3.41 -10.78
C HIS A 63 -6.95 -4.71 -10.10
N GLY A 64 -6.36 -4.95 -8.94
CA GLY A 64 -6.76 -6.03 -8.04
C GLY A 64 -7.37 -5.47 -6.76
N LEU A 65 -8.30 -6.21 -6.19
CA LEU A 65 -8.70 -6.08 -4.80
C LEU A 65 -7.78 -6.98 -3.96
N TYR A 66 -7.17 -6.43 -2.92
CA TYR A 66 -6.22 -7.14 -2.07
C TYR A 66 -6.66 -7.11 -0.61
N GLU A 67 -6.56 -8.25 0.07
CA GLU A 67 -6.49 -8.34 1.52
C GLU A 67 -5.03 -8.18 1.95
N VAL A 68 -4.80 -7.27 2.90
CA VAL A 68 -3.46 -6.98 3.43
C VAL A 68 -3.49 -7.13 4.93
N ARG A 69 -2.60 -7.99 5.42
CA ARG A 69 -2.34 -8.17 6.85
C ARG A 69 -0.90 -7.84 7.14
N ARG A 70 -0.63 -7.06 8.18
CA ARG A 70 0.73 -6.74 8.64
C ARG A 70 0.85 -7.05 10.12
N VAL A 71 2.02 -7.48 10.53
CA VAL A 71 2.34 -7.74 11.93
C VAL A 71 3.69 -7.17 12.26
N ALA A 72 3.76 -6.41 13.35
CA ALA A 72 5.00 -5.95 13.95
C ALA A 72 5.29 -6.73 15.22
N THR A 73 6.49 -7.27 15.31
CA THR A 73 7.00 -7.92 16.52
C THR A 73 8.07 -7.07 17.18
N VAL A 74 8.06 -7.05 18.51
CA VAL A 74 9.08 -6.39 19.31
C VAL A 74 10.43 -7.05 19.03
N ARG A 75 11.47 -6.24 18.87
CA ARG A 75 12.88 -6.67 18.83
C ARG A 75 13.65 -5.98 19.96
N ARG A 76 14.81 -6.54 20.32
CA ARG A 76 15.77 -5.87 21.24
C ARG A 76 16.32 -4.56 20.65
N ALA A 77 16.27 -4.39 19.32
CA ALA A 77 16.60 -3.15 18.64
C ALA A 77 15.42 -2.16 18.63
N THR A 78 15.70 -0.88 18.37
CA THR A 78 14.69 0.20 18.38
C THR A 78 13.63 0.08 17.28
N THR A 79 13.91 -0.64 16.19
CA THR A 79 12.97 -0.81 15.06
C THR A 79 12.32 -2.20 15.10
N PRO A 80 10.98 -2.29 15.17
CA PRO A 80 10.28 -3.58 15.18
C PRO A 80 10.44 -4.31 13.84
N ALA A 81 10.39 -5.64 13.89
CA ALA A 81 10.30 -6.43 12.66
C ALA A 81 8.87 -6.41 12.14
N VAL A 82 8.68 -5.98 10.89
CA VAL A 82 7.37 -6.00 10.23
C VAL A 82 7.33 -7.10 9.17
N ALA A 83 6.37 -8.02 9.30
CA ALA A 83 6.02 -8.96 8.24
C ALA A 83 4.66 -8.58 7.62
N ARG A 84 4.42 -9.01 6.38
CA ARG A 84 3.15 -8.80 5.69
C ARG A 84 2.67 -10.06 4.98
N SER A 85 1.36 -10.16 4.85
CA SER A 85 0.62 -11.04 3.96
C SER A 85 -0.16 -10.16 3.01
N VAL A 86 -0.01 -10.42 1.72
CA VAL A 86 -0.77 -9.79 0.63
C VAL A 86 -1.44 -10.92 -0.12
N ARG A 87 -2.76 -10.87 -0.22
CA ARG A 87 -3.57 -11.83 -0.96
C ARG A 87 -4.50 -11.09 -1.90
N ARG A 88 -4.44 -11.40 -3.18
CA ARG A 88 -5.38 -10.90 -4.17
C ARG A 88 -6.69 -11.67 -4.06
N LEU A 89 -7.78 -10.94 -3.94
CA LEU A 89 -9.13 -11.50 -3.85
C LEU A 89 -9.79 -11.54 -5.22
N ASP A 90 -9.55 -10.53 -6.05
CA ASP A 90 -10.11 -10.43 -7.40
C ASP A 90 -9.27 -9.49 -8.28
N THR A 91 -9.56 -9.42 -9.59
CA THR A 91 -8.94 -8.52 -10.57
C THR A 91 -9.96 -8.05 -11.60
N GLY A 92 -9.91 -6.77 -11.97
CA GLY A 92 -10.78 -6.20 -12.99
C GLY A 92 -10.47 -4.74 -13.29
N SER A 93 -11.47 -4.00 -13.74
CA SER A 93 -11.34 -2.54 -13.90
C SER A 93 -11.19 -1.85 -12.54
N ALA A 94 -10.56 -0.68 -12.52
CA ALA A 94 -10.42 0.13 -11.29
C ALA A 94 -11.78 0.40 -10.63
N ALA A 95 -12.81 0.72 -11.43
CA ALA A 95 -14.16 0.99 -10.94
C ALA A 95 -14.83 -0.26 -10.33
N ALA A 96 -14.72 -1.43 -10.98
CA ALA A 96 -15.29 -2.67 -10.45
C ALA A 96 -14.63 -3.07 -9.12
N MET A 97 -13.30 -3.00 -9.06
CA MET A 97 -12.56 -3.29 -7.83
C MET A 97 -12.86 -2.28 -6.72
N ALA A 98 -13.03 -1.00 -7.04
CA ALA A 98 -13.44 0.02 -6.07
C ALA A 98 -14.85 -0.23 -5.51
N ALA A 99 -15.81 -0.64 -6.36
CA ALA A 99 -17.13 -1.04 -5.90
C ALA A 99 -17.03 -2.24 -4.92
N MET A 100 -16.26 -3.27 -5.29
CA MET A 100 -16.03 -4.43 -4.41
C MET A 100 -15.30 -4.10 -3.11
N LEU A 101 -14.40 -3.11 -3.13
CA LEU A 101 -13.73 -2.62 -1.94
C LEU A 101 -14.75 -2.10 -0.92
N THR A 102 -15.75 -1.33 -1.37
CA THR A 102 -16.79 -0.80 -0.47
C THR A 102 -17.70 -1.86 0.14
N CYS A 103 -17.76 -3.05 -0.46
CA CYS A 103 -18.47 -4.20 0.10
C CYS A 103 -17.67 -4.96 1.16
N GLN A 104 -16.39 -4.63 1.34
CA GLN A 104 -15.58 -5.30 2.36
C GLN A 104 -16.00 -4.83 3.76
N PRO A 105 -15.95 -5.72 4.76
CA PRO A 105 -16.19 -5.32 6.15
C PRO A 105 -15.10 -4.36 6.65
N GLY A 106 -15.48 -3.35 7.42
CA GLY A 106 -14.55 -2.40 8.06
C GLY A 106 -14.87 -0.94 7.78
N ASP A 107 -13.97 -0.05 8.21
CA ASP A 107 -14.11 1.39 8.06
C ASP A 107 -13.39 1.88 6.79
N LEU A 108 -14.12 2.57 5.91
CA LEU A 108 -13.54 3.16 4.70
C LEU A 108 -12.77 4.44 5.05
N GLU A 109 -11.48 4.47 4.71
CA GLU A 109 -10.61 5.63 4.81
C GLU A 109 -9.98 5.90 3.44
N THR A 110 -9.99 7.16 3.00
CA THR A 110 -9.29 7.58 1.77
C THR A 110 -8.25 8.63 2.11
N THR A 111 -6.99 8.36 1.76
CA THR A 111 -5.89 9.32 1.96
C THR A 111 -5.92 10.42 0.90
N PRO A 112 -5.29 11.60 1.14
CA PRO A 112 -5.31 12.73 0.19
C PRO A 112 -4.76 12.41 -1.22
N ASP A 113 -3.88 11.41 -1.33
CA ASP A 113 -3.35 10.86 -2.60
C ASP A 113 -4.32 9.89 -3.31
N GLY A 114 -5.56 9.81 -2.83
CA GLY A 114 -6.66 9.05 -3.45
C GLY A 114 -6.56 7.54 -3.27
N ILE A 115 -5.85 7.07 -2.23
CA ILE A 115 -5.79 5.63 -1.93
C ILE A 115 -6.85 5.31 -0.87
N ALA A 116 -7.91 4.63 -1.31
CA ALA A 116 -8.97 4.12 -0.45
C ALA A 116 -8.58 2.77 0.18
N ARG A 117 -8.87 2.59 1.47
CA ARG A 117 -8.72 1.34 2.22
C ARG A 117 -9.96 1.09 3.06
N VAL A 118 -10.34 -0.17 3.18
CA VAL A 118 -11.33 -0.59 4.18
C VAL A 118 -10.59 -1.28 5.32
N TRP A 119 -10.61 -0.67 6.49
CA TRP A 119 -9.86 -1.12 7.66
C TRP A 119 -10.69 -2.06 8.53
N ARG A 120 -10.17 -3.28 8.75
CA ARG A 120 -10.66 -4.21 9.78
C ARG A 120 -9.99 -3.97 11.12
N GLN A 121 -8.73 -3.55 11.08
CA GLN A 121 -7.94 -3.30 12.27
C GLN A 121 -6.81 -2.32 11.97
N HIS A 122 -6.83 -1.18 12.66
CA HIS A 122 -5.70 -0.27 12.71
C HIS A 122 -4.64 -0.77 13.69
N ARG A 123 -3.37 -0.43 13.43
CA ARG A 123 -2.31 -0.70 14.39
C ARG A 123 -2.42 0.16 15.65
N GLY A 124 -1.96 -0.41 16.76
CA GLY A 124 -1.65 0.35 17.96
C GLY A 124 -0.41 1.26 17.82
N PRO A 125 -0.16 2.13 18.82
CA PRO A 125 0.94 3.08 18.79
C PRO A 125 2.32 2.44 18.94
N GLN A 126 2.40 1.24 19.54
CA GLN A 126 3.65 0.53 19.83
C GLN A 126 3.53 -0.96 19.49
N ALA A 127 4.64 -1.61 19.18
CA ALA A 127 4.68 -3.05 18.94
C ALA A 127 4.50 -3.82 20.27
N PRO A 128 3.90 -5.03 20.26
CA PRO A 128 3.36 -5.71 19.09
C PRO A 128 2.06 -5.07 18.59
N TRP A 129 1.89 -5.04 17.27
CA TRP A 129 0.65 -4.59 16.64
C TRP A 129 0.39 -5.38 15.37
N VAL A 130 -0.85 -5.36 14.94
CA VAL A 130 -1.27 -5.86 13.63
C VAL A 130 -2.03 -4.79 12.86
N GLU A 131 -2.03 -4.89 11.54
CA GLU A 131 -2.93 -4.16 10.65
C GLU A 131 -3.68 -5.17 9.79
N HIS A 132 -4.94 -4.90 9.52
CA HIS A 132 -5.76 -5.64 8.56
C HIS A 132 -6.63 -4.66 7.78
N PHE A 133 -6.44 -4.62 6.47
CA PHE A 133 -7.25 -3.80 5.59
C PHE A 133 -7.37 -4.42 4.20
N TYR A 134 -8.37 -3.96 3.47
CA TYR A 134 -8.54 -4.20 2.06
C TYR A 134 -8.15 -2.96 1.26
N VAL A 135 -7.58 -3.15 0.08
CA VAL A 135 -7.13 -2.05 -0.78
C VAL A 135 -7.23 -2.43 -2.25
N VAL A 136 -7.44 -1.43 -3.10
CA VAL A 136 -7.39 -1.57 -4.55
C VAL A 136 -6.09 -0.98 -5.07
N ALA A 137 -5.41 -1.72 -5.95
CA ALA A 137 -4.14 -1.31 -6.54
C ALA A 137 -3.99 -1.87 -7.96
N PRO A 138 -3.23 -1.21 -8.85
CA PRO A 138 -2.82 -1.81 -10.12
C PRO A 138 -2.19 -3.19 -9.92
N SER A 139 -2.60 -4.17 -10.72
CA SER A 139 -2.33 -5.59 -10.44
C SER A 139 -1.15 -6.19 -11.19
N ALA A 140 -0.66 -5.53 -12.25
CA ALA A 140 0.33 -6.10 -13.17
C ALA A 140 1.60 -6.60 -12.45
N ASP A 141 2.08 -5.84 -11.46
CA ASP A 141 3.35 -6.11 -10.76
C ASP A 141 3.15 -6.60 -9.32
N VAL A 142 1.93 -7.00 -8.93
CA VAL A 142 1.61 -7.38 -7.54
C VAL A 142 1.15 -8.83 -7.46
N ALA A 143 2.03 -9.66 -6.89
CA ALA A 143 1.77 -11.06 -6.58
C ALA A 143 1.37 -11.26 -5.11
N ASP A 144 0.66 -12.37 -4.86
CA ASP A 144 0.43 -12.86 -3.51
C ASP A 144 1.77 -13.11 -2.81
N LYS A 145 1.86 -12.69 -1.56
CA LYS A 145 3.11 -12.76 -0.81
C LYS A 145 2.84 -12.94 0.67
N GLN A 146 3.33 -14.05 1.21
CA GLN A 146 3.36 -14.31 2.64
C GLN A 146 4.63 -15.09 2.98
N ARG A 147 5.27 -14.77 4.12
CA ARG A 147 6.40 -15.55 4.62
C ARG A 147 5.94 -16.78 5.41
N PRO A 148 6.74 -17.85 5.48
CA PRO A 148 6.46 -18.96 6.40
C PRO A 148 6.30 -18.46 7.85
N GLY A 149 5.34 -19.04 8.55
CA GLY A 149 5.01 -18.70 9.95
C GLY A 149 4.28 -17.38 10.16
N PHE A 150 3.83 -16.69 9.09
CA PHE A 150 3.11 -15.42 9.19
C PHE A 150 1.86 -15.52 10.07
N ASP A 151 0.99 -16.49 9.84
CA ASP A 151 -0.27 -16.59 10.58
C ASP A 151 -0.04 -16.84 12.07
N THR A 152 0.99 -17.62 12.44
CA THR A 152 1.40 -17.79 13.85
C THR A 152 1.86 -16.47 14.48
N MET A 153 2.66 -15.66 13.75
CA MET A 153 3.08 -14.34 14.23
C MET A 153 1.90 -13.40 14.39
N TYR A 154 1.01 -13.39 13.41
CA TYR A 154 -0.18 -12.53 13.38
C TYR A 154 -1.15 -12.86 14.52
N ALA A 155 -1.45 -14.14 14.74
CA ALA A 155 -2.30 -14.60 15.84
C ALA A 155 -1.73 -14.19 17.20
N ARG A 156 -0.43 -14.45 17.43
CA ARG A 156 0.26 -14.05 18.67
C ARG A 156 0.19 -12.54 18.93
N ALA A 157 0.38 -11.71 17.90
CA ALA A 157 0.36 -10.25 18.04
C ALA A 157 -1.05 -9.65 18.12
N SER A 158 -2.07 -10.34 17.60
CA SER A 158 -3.48 -9.93 17.70
C SER A 158 -4.14 -10.36 19.01
N GLY A 159 -3.46 -11.16 19.84
CA GLY A 159 -4.05 -11.78 21.04
C GLY A 159 -5.03 -12.92 20.71
N ALA A 160 -5.13 -13.32 19.44
CA ALA A 160 -5.95 -14.43 19.00
C ALA A 160 -5.18 -15.76 19.13
N THR A 161 -5.86 -16.82 19.56
CA THR A 161 -5.32 -18.17 19.48
C THR A 161 -5.13 -18.54 18.00
N PRO A 162 -3.94 -18.94 17.54
CA PRO A 162 -3.74 -19.32 16.15
C PRO A 162 -4.67 -20.49 15.79
N THR A 163 -5.53 -20.31 14.80
CA THR A 163 -6.26 -21.43 14.20
C THR A 163 -5.25 -22.24 13.38
N LEU A 164 -4.86 -23.41 13.90
CA LEU A 164 -4.16 -24.41 13.12
C LEU A 164 -5.14 -24.91 12.05
N ILE A 165 -4.83 -24.67 10.78
CA ILE A 165 -5.49 -25.37 9.68
C ILE A 165 -4.79 -26.72 9.57
N ALA A 166 -5.52 -27.80 9.85
CA ALA A 166 -5.07 -29.18 9.68
C ALA A 166 -5.02 -29.58 8.20
#